data_AF-A0AB34IF35-F1
#
_entry.id   AF-A0AB34IF35-F1
#
_cell.length_a   1.000
_cell.length_b   1.000
_cell.length_c   1.000
_cell.angle_alpha   90.00
_cell.angle_beta   90.00
_cell.angle_gamma   90.00
#
_symmetry.space_group_name_H-M   'P 1'
#
loop_
_entity.id
_entity.type
_entity.pdbx_description
1 polymer ?
#
loop_
_entity_poly.entity_id
_entity_poly.type
_entity_poly.pdbx_seq_one_letter_code
_entity_poly.pdbx_strand_id
1 'polypeptide(L)'
;MEEERGVSVLEKVGQGHCEADGTLQLGTLLKWMDLTACLAAEKHCRANCVTLSMDEVHFPSDHPLRAGHVVSLHGQVNNAFNTSMEVGVTVRSESAAAAGRPTVCLAFFIFVALDASGKKLPVPPVRPDSFDERLEFALAAERRKVRLKRKLLEQEVLRASFRARCASFDARTPPHRALPSARAPREPLLSASSTQIVLPHHANHHGNTFGGQIMAWMVELAGVLAGRQARAAALPHHAALPLALHVEAIDGLQFLAPSRAGDRIHLRADVNRVFSRSMELSLTVQAYDVSGENVRHINAGFLVVEALGPDGTPLDLRPSTPPDASVNPDGAVRHEGAHSRRLLRSLRTQMRSLHAGAMTWAESLVEEMCISNVWGVLRLHHAPHWTELHPPLAPLAPPHVRVEACAHAWGLPLLAFRLTMAVKAAADEAFALLTSVARRGEWDVLFRDGRVVRTLDEANVITHQVFEPLSSAADRPHDYALLTSWRRESEGSYAIASRSIVIDEVPVQPQYQRGEVLPSGWLIEPHDGSSDEADEKTVITYVIQMKADLLGVEVNLESARRVAHILLPSILSLHAALDGPAAAGGSAPAAEGAGAEAGGDEGAIGTRKQKFRSIRERLRAMLSASS
;
A
#
# COMPACT_ATOMS: atom_id res chain seq x y z
N MET A 1 -9.47 30.10 12.92
CA MET A 1 -10.12 29.58 11.72
C MET A 1 -9.03 28.90 10.92
N GLU A 2 -8.82 27.60 11.16
CA GLU A 2 -7.91 26.78 10.35
C GLU A 2 -8.52 26.72 8.94
N GLU A 3 -7.86 27.34 7.96
CA GLU A 3 -8.15 27.04 6.56
C GLU A 3 -7.77 25.57 6.33
N GLU A 4 -8.77 24.69 6.21
CA GLU A 4 -8.57 23.35 5.65
C GLU A 4 -7.79 23.51 4.34
N ARG A 5 -6.52 23.09 4.32
CA ARG A 5 -5.65 23.16 3.14
C ARG A 5 -6.22 22.37 1.96
N GLY A 6 -7.04 21.36 2.25
CA GLY A 6 -7.75 20.57 1.27
C GLY A 6 -8.90 21.30 0.57
N VAL A 7 -9.56 20.55 -0.31
CA VAL A 7 -10.81 20.91 -0.99
C VAL A 7 -11.78 19.77 -0.73
N SER A 8 -12.95 20.12 -0.19
CA SER A 8 -14.04 19.17 0.07
C SER A 8 -15.17 19.41 -0.93
N VAL A 9 -15.56 18.37 -1.65
CA VAL A 9 -16.68 18.37 -2.61
C VAL A 9 -17.72 17.37 -2.13
N LEU A 10 -18.98 17.78 -2.10
CA LEU A 10 -20.12 16.94 -1.73
C LEU A 10 -21.04 16.77 -2.93
N GLU A 11 -21.26 15.54 -3.34
CA GLU A 11 -22.12 15.20 -4.48
C GLU A 11 -23.26 14.29 -4.04
N LYS A 12 -24.48 14.67 -4.40
CA LYS A 12 -25.64 13.80 -4.23
C LYS A 12 -25.74 12.88 -5.44
N VAL A 13 -25.78 11.57 -5.20
CA VAL A 13 -25.95 10.59 -6.27
C VAL A 13 -27.39 10.63 -6.77
N GLY A 14 -27.62 11.35 -7.86
CA GLY A 14 -28.88 11.35 -8.59
C GLY A 14 -29.02 10.15 -9.54
N GLN A 15 -30.23 9.90 -10.02
CA GLN A 15 -30.51 8.79 -10.95
C GLN A 15 -29.71 8.90 -12.27
N GLY A 16 -29.46 10.12 -12.76
CA GLY A 16 -28.67 10.34 -13.97
C GLY A 16 -27.18 10.01 -13.82
N HIS A 17 -26.70 9.77 -12.60
CA HIS A 17 -25.32 9.36 -12.33
C HIS A 17 -25.16 7.83 -12.24
N CYS A 18 -26.27 7.08 -12.31
CA CYS A 18 -26.29 5.66 -12.03
C CYS A 18 -26.36 4.80 -13.30
N GLU A 19 -25.87 3.58 -13.16
CA GLU A 19 -26.18 2.45 -14.04
C GLU A 19 -27.65 2.03 -13.89
N ALA A 20 -28.11 1.16 -14.78
CA ALA A 20 -29.50 0.69 -14.79
C ALA A 20 -29.94 -0.01 -13.49
N ASP A 21 -28.99 -0.54 -12.71
CA ASP A 21 -29.24 -1.19 -11.41
C ASP A 21 -29.21 -0.21 -10.21
N GLY A 22 -29.09 1.10 -10.49
CA GLY A 22 -29.05 2.16 -9.49
C GLY A 22 -27.69 2.34 -8.80
N THR A 23 -26.65 1.60 -9.19
CA THR A 23 -25.27 1.82 -8.71
C THR A 23 -24.63 3.02 -9.42
N LEU A 24 -23.77 3.77 -8.74
CA LEU A 24 -23.08 4.92 -9.32
C LEU A 24 -22.17 4.46 -10.46
N GLN A 25 -22.26 5.13 -11.62
CA GLN A 25 -21.33 4.94 -12.72
C GLN A 25 -19.92 5.31 -12.26
N LEU A 26 -18.99 4.37 -12.33
CA LEU A 26 -17.62 4.64 -11.89
C LEU A 26 -16.95 5.77 -12.68
N GLY A 27 -17.28 5.91 -13.97
CA GLY A 27 -16.78 7.04 -14.77
C GLY A 27 -17.18 8.40 -14.17
N THR A 28 -18.37 8.51 -13.58
CA THR A 28 -18.82 9.71 -12.87
C THR A 28 -18.01 9.94 -11.59
N LEU A 29 -17.75 8.89 -10.81
CA LEU A 29 -16.90 9.00 -9.62
C LEU A 29 -15.47 9.44 -9.97
N LEU A 30 -14.87 8.87 -11.02
CA LEU A 30 -13.51 9.25 -11.46
C LEU A 30 -13.44 10.71 -11.93
N LYS A 31 -14.50 11.22 -12.57
CA LYS A 31 -14.60 12.65 -12.89
C LYS A 31 -14.61 13.52 -11.64
N TRP A 32 -15.40 13.15 -10.64
CA TRP A 32 -15.44 13.90 -9.38
C TRP A 32 -14.12 13.85 -8.63
N MET A 33 -13.46 12.69 -8.59
CA MET A 33 -12.15 12.51 -7.96
C MET A 33 -11.08 13.37 -8.64
N ASP A 34 -10.97 13.30 -9.97
CA ASP A 34 -10.00 14.08 -10.75
C ASP A 34 -10.26 15.59 -10.61
N LEU A 35 -11.53 16.01 -10.68
CA LEU A 35 -11.89 17.43 -10.49
C LEU A 35 -11.54 17.92 -9.08
N THR A 36 -11.86 17.14 -8.04
CA THR A 36 -11.54 17.50 -6.65
C THR A 36 -10.03 17.61 -6.46
N ALA A 37 -9.26 16.67 -7.03
CA ALA A 37 -7.81 16.71 -6.98
C ALA A 37 -7.22 17.89 -7.76
N CYS A 38 -7.77 18.19 -8.94
CA CYS A 38 -7.38 19.32 -9.77
C CYS A 38 -7.63 20.64 -9.02
N LEU A 39 -8.80 20.81 -8.39
CA LEU A 39 -9.11 21.99 -7.59
C LEU A 39 -8.14 22.17 -6.41
N ALA A 40 -7.76 21.08 -5.73
CA ALA A 40 -6.77 21.15 -4.65
C ALA A 40 -5.38 21.57 -5.18
N ALA A 41 -4.96 21.02 -6.33
CA ALA A 41 -3.72 21.39 -6.99
C ALA A 41 -3.71 22.87 -7.43
N GLU A 42 -4.79 23.33 -8.08
CA GLU A 42 -4.94 24.71 -8.55
C GLU A 42 -5.02 25.70 -7.38
N LYS A 43 -5.70 25.35 -6.28
CA LYS A 43 -5.74 26.14 -5.04
C LYS A 43 -4.33 26.33 -4.46
N HIS A 44 -3.51 25.28 -4.49
CA HIS A 44 -2.14 25.32 -3.96
C HIS A 44 -1.18 26.14 -4.83
N CYS A 45 -1.15 25.90 -6.14
CA CYS A 45 -0.17 26.56 -7.03
C CYS A 45 -0.68 27.84 -7.69
N ARG A 46 -1.97 28.17 -7.57
CA ARG A 46 -2.64 29.32 -8.22
C ARG A 46 -2.40 29.37 -9.74
N ALA A 47 -2.37 28.21 -10.39
CA ALA A 47 -2.11 28.07 -11.81
C ALA A 47 -2.90 26.88 -12.39
N ASN A 48 -3.06 26.88 -13.71
CA ASN A 48 -3.72 25.81 -14.44
C ASN A 48 -3.01 24.47 -14.21
N CYS A 49 -3.75 23.46 -13.78
CA CYS A 49 -3.21 22.13 -13.53
C CYS A 49 -3.79 21.10 -14.51
N VAL A 50 -2.95 20.14 -14.90
CA VAL A 50 -3.38 18.98 -15.71
C VAL A 50 -2.95 17.69 -15.05
N THR A 51 -3.79 16.67 -15.18
CA THR A 51 -3.54 15.32 -14.65
C THR A 51 -2.41 14.66 -15.42
N LEU A 52 -1.33 14.29 -14.73
CA LEU A 52 -0.19 13.57 -15.30
C LEU A 52 -0.33 12.06 -15.12
N SER A 53 -0.79 11.64 -13.95
CA SER A 53 -0.99 10.22 -13.65
C SER A 53 -1.94 10.02 -12.46
N MET A 54 -2.46 8.81 -12.33
CA MET A 54 -3.20 8.32 -11.18
C MET A 54 -2.57 7.00 -10.73
N ASP A 55 -2.43 6.80 -9.42
CA ASP A 55 -2.00 5.50 -8.89
C ASP A 55 -3.07 4.43 -9.03
N GLU A 56 -2.71 3.19 -8.69
CA GLU A 56 -3.66 2.08 -8.63
C GLU A 56 -4.76 2.35 -7.59
N VAL A 57 -6.01 2.22 -8.00
CA VAL A 57 -7.18 2.44 -7.14
C VAL A 57 -8.02 1.16 -7.09
N HIS A 58 -8.44 0.79 -5.88
CA HIS A 58 -9.37 -0.31 -5.64
C HIS A 58 -10.74 0.23 -5.23
N PHE A 59 -11.77 -0.41 -5.75
CA PHE A 59 -13.17 -0.13 -5.42
C PHE A 59 -13.76 -1.41 -4.82
N PRO A 60 -14.00 -1.45 -3.51
CA PRO A 60 -14.50 -2.64 -2.85
C PRO A 60 -15.97 -2.88 -3.22
N SER A 61 -16.34 -4.14 -3.46
CA SER A 61 -17.67 -4.52 -3.96
C SER A 61 -18.73 -4.65 -2.86
N ASP A 62 -18.32 -4.69 -1.60
CA ASP A 62 -19.19 -4.79 -0.40
C ASP A 62 -19.93 -3.48 -0.08
N HIS A 63 -19.44 -2.34 -0.58
CA HIS A 63 -20.02 -1.02 -0.33
C HIS A 63 -20.29 -0.23 -1.62
N PRO A 64 -21.18 -0.72 -2.50
CA PRO A 64 -21.49 -0.02 -3.75
C PRO A 64 -22.18 1.33 -3.46
N LEU A 65 -21.73 2.37 -4.14
CA LEU A 65 -22.39 3.68 -4.15
C LEU A 65 -23.69 3.60 -4.95
N ARG A 66 -24.79 4.14 -4.41
CA ARG A 66 -26.12 4.03 -5.03
C ARG A 66 -26.84 5.36 -5.08
N ALA A 67 -27.87 5.43 -5.93
CA ALA A 67 -28.79 6.57 -5.97
C ALA A 67 -29.32 6.92 -4.57
N GLY A 68 -29.28 8.20 -4.22
CA GLY A 68 -29.67 8.72 -2.91
C GLY A 68 -28.53 8.79 -1.89
N HIS A 69 -27.38 8.16 -2.13
CA HIS A 69 -26.19 8.38 -1.31
C HIS A 69 -25.66 9.82 -1.49
N VAL A 70 -24.95 10.30 -0.49
CA VAL A 70 -24.11 11.50 -0.57
C VAL A 70 -22.66 11.06 -0.56
N VAL A 71 -21.91 11.45 -1.58
CA VAL A 71 -20.47 11.16 -1.71
C VAL A 71 -19.70 12.41 -1.28
N SER A 72 -18.81 12.24 -0.31
CA SER A 72 -17.88 13.27 0.15
C SER A 72 -16.49 12.96 -0.38
N LEU A 73 -15.94 13.87 -1.19
CA LEU A 73 -14.60 13.78 -1.74
C LEU A 73 -13.73 14.85 -1.06
N HIS A 74 -12.66 14.43 -0.41
CA HIS A 74 -11.69 15.34 0.18
C HIS A 74 -10.35 15.20 -0.55
N GLY A 75 -9.95 16.25 -1.27
CA GLY A 75 -8.67 16.34 -1.98
C GLY A 75 -7.66 17.18 -1.20
N GLN A 76 -6.45 16.68 -1.01
CA GLN A 76 -5.37 17.38 -0.30
C GLN A 76 -4.03 17.19 -1.01
N VAL A 77 -3.27 18.29 -1.16
CA VAL A 77 -1.91 18.22 -1.70
C VAL A 77 -0.99 17.65 -0.62
N ASN A 78 -0.57 16.40 -0.79
CA ASN A 78 0.29 15.71 0.16
C ASN A 78 1.74 16.20 0.07
N ASN A 79 2.23 16.42 -1.16
CA ASN A 79 3.57 16.93 -1.39
C ASN A 79 3.66 17.68 -2.74
N ALA A 80 4.45 18.75 -2.77
CA ALA A 80 4.75 19.52 -3.97
C ALA A 80 6.25 19.43 -4.28
N PHE A 81 6.56 19.05 -5.51
CA PHE A 81 7.92 18.86 -6.00
C PHE A 81 8.38 20.09 -6.79
N ASN A 82 9.12 19.91 -7.89
CA ASN A 82 9.55 21.05 -8.71
C ASN A 82 8.37 21.65 -9.49
N THR A 83 7.77 20.88 -10.41
CA THR A 83 6.65 21.34 -11.26
C THR A 83 5.41 20.48 -11.11
N SER A 84 5.44 19.51 -10.20
CA SER A 84 4.41 18.49 -10.04
C SER A 84 4.02 18.35 -8.58
N MET A 85 2.78 17.97 -8.33
CA MET A 85 2.22 17.81 -7.00
C MET A 85 1.54 16.44 -6.90
N GLU A 86 1.70 15.76 -5.77
CA GLU A 86 0.87 14.63 -5.42
C GLU A 86 -0.34 15.10 -4.62
N VAL A 87 -1.53 14.69 -5.04
CA VAL A 87 -2.80 15.00 -4.40
C VAL A 87 -3.50 13.71 -4.00
N GLY A 88 -3.74 13.53 -2.70
CA GLY A 88 -4.56 12.45 -2.18
C GLY A 88 -6.04 12.81 -2.22
N VAL A 89 -6.90 11.87 -2.64
CA VAL A 89 -8.36 12.01 -2.65
C VAL A 89 -8.98 10.90 -1.82
N THR A 90 -9.60 11.27 -0.70
CA THR A 90 -10.38 10.36 0.14
C THR A 90 -11.85 10.45 -0.26
N VAL A 91 -12.44 9.32 -0.66
CA VAL A 91 -13.86 9.22 -0.98
C VAL A 91 -14.60 8.55 0.16
N ARG A 92 -15.63 9.20 0.70
CA ARG A 92 -16.52 8.66 1.72
C ARG A 92 -17.97 8.67 1.23
N SER A 93 -18.76 7.71 1.69
CA SER A 93 -20.18 7.64 1.39
C SER A 93 -21.01 7.85 2.64
N GLU A 94 -22.14 8.53 2.49
CA GLU A 94 -23.18 8.66 3.50
C GLU A 94 -24.51 8.19 2.91
N SER A 95 -25.27 7.41 3.67
CA SER A 95 -26.61 6.96 3.30
C SER A 95 -27.59 7.34 4.38
N ALA A 96 -28.78 7.80 4.01
CA ALA A 96 -29.82 8.16 4.98
C ALA A 96 -30.27 6.98 5.86
N ALA A 97 -30.06 5.75 5.39
CA ALA A 97 -30.47 4.53 6.09
C ALA A 97 -29.40 3.96 7.05
N ALA A 98 -28.14 4.36 6.92
CA ALA A 98 -27.03 3.77 7.66
C ALA A 98 -26.27 4.86 8.43
N ALA A 99 -26.06 4.64 9.73
CA ALA A 99 -25.22 5.51 10.53
C ALA A 99 -23.74 5.31 10.15
N GLY A 100 -23.05 6.38 9.77
CA GLY A 100 -21.60 6.38 9.51
C GLY A 100 -21.21 7.00 8.17
N ARG A 101 -19.89 7.16 7.98
CA ARG A 101 -19.26 7.70 6.76
C ARG A 101 -18.15 6.76 6.27
N PRO A 102 -18.46 5.52 5.83
CA PRO A 102 -17.44 4.58 5.38
C PRO A 102 -16.57 5.19 4.28
N THR A 103 -15.27 4.92 4.34
CA THR A 103 -14.34 5.28 3.26
C THR A 103 -14.49 4.26 2.15
N VAL A 104 -14.85 4.75 0.96
CA VAL A 104 -15.07 3.94 -0.24
C VAL A 104 -13.74 3.61 -0.90
N CYS A 105 -12.92 4.63 -1.16
CA CYS A 105 -11.59 4.47 -1.71
C CYS A 105 -10.69 5.66 -1.37
N LEU A 106 -9.38 5.45 -1.53
CA LEU A 106 -8.34 6.46 -1.50
C LEU A 106 -7.61 6.40 -2.85
N ALA A 107 -7.35 7.56 -3.45
CA ALA A 107 -6.61 7.65 -4.70
C ALA A 107 -5.53 8.72 -4.61
N PHE A 108 -4.43 8.53 -5.33
CA PHE A 108 -3.35 9.50 -5.41
C PHE A 108 -3.16 9.92 -6.87
N PHE A 109 -3.28 11.22 -7.11
CA PHE A 109 -3.11 11.83 -8.42
C PHE A 109 -1.83 12.65 -8.47
N ILE A 110 -1.19 12.67 -9.63
CA ILE A 110 -0.08 13.58 -9.90
C ILE A 110 -0.56 14.65 -10.87
N PHE A 111 -0.46 15.90 -10.46
CA PHE A 111 -0.76 17.07 -11.29
C PHE A 111 0.51 17.82 -11.66
N VAL A 112 0.48 18.49 -12.80
CA VAL A 112 1.53 19.41 -13.25
C VAL A 112 0.93 20.77 -13.51
N ALA A 113 1.57 21.82 -12.99
CA ALA A 113 1.18 23.20 -13.24
C ALA A 113 1.72 23.67 -14.60
N LEU A 114 0.88 24.33 -15.39
CA LEU A 114 1.20 24.85 -16.72
C LEU A 114 0.91 26.35 -16.82
N ASP A 115 1.71 27.07 -17.60
CA ASP A 115 1.40 28.44 -18.02
C ASP A 115 0.45 28.49 -19.22
N ALA A 116 0.08 29.70 -19.65
CA ALA A 116 -0.80 29.91 -20.80
C ALA A 116 -0.22 29.38 -22.13
N SER A 117 1.09 29.18 -22.22
CA SER A 117 1.76 28.59 -23.39
C SER A 117 1.85 27.06 -23.34
N GLY A 118 1.46 26.45 -22.22
CA GLY A 118 1.56 25.02 -21.97
C GLY A 118 2.93 24.57 -21.43
N LYS A 119 3.79 25.50 -21.00
CA LYS A 119 5.07 25.18 -20.37
C LYS A 119 4.89 24.94 -18.87
N LYS A 120 5.66 24.01 -18.32
CA LYS A 120 5.63 23.66 -16.89
C LYS A 120 6.05 24.84 -16.01
N LEU A 121 5.27 25.09 -14.96
CA LEU A 121 5.56 26.09 -13.94
C LEU A 121 6.10 25.44 -12.67
N PRO A 122 7.05 26.09 -11.96
CA PRO A 122 7.43 25.67 -10.62
C PRO A 122 6.25 25.84 -9.65
N VAL A 123 6.10 24.91 -8.71
CA VAL A 123 5.02 24.90 -7.72
C VAL A 123 5.56 25.25 -6.33
N PRO A 124 4.79 25.93 -5.46
CA PRO A 124 5.22 26.23 -4.10
C PRO A 124 5.35 24.93 -3.27
N PRO A 125 6.33 24.82 -2.36
CA PRO A 125 6.47 23.64 -1.51
C PRO A 125 5.34 23.53 -0.48
N VAL A 126 4.94 22.30 -0.14
CA VAL A 126 4.00 22.02 0.97
C VAL A 126 4.75 22.11 2.30
N ARG A 127 4.12 22.70 3.32
CA ARG A 127 4.68 22.81 4.68
C ARG A 127 3.79 22.09 5.68
N PRO A 128 3.86 20.76 5.86
CA PRO A 128 2.91 20.02 6.67
C PRO A 128 2.87 20.51 8.13
N ASP A 129 1.67 20.78 8.67
CA ASP A 129 1.48 21.34 10.01
C ASP A 129 1.09 20.25 11.03
N SER A 130 0.13 19.38 10.67
CA SER A 130 -0.30 18.28 11.53
C SER A 130 0.58 17.04 11.40
N PHE A 131 0.46 16.10 12.34
CA PHE A 131 1.14 14.81 12.23
C PHE A 131 0.72 14.07 10.95
N ASP A 132 -0.59 13.96 10.68
CA ASP A 132 -1.11 13.27 9.50
C ASP A 132 -0.58 13.90 8.20
N GLU A 133 -0.45 15.23 8.17
CA GLU A 133 0.16 15.93 7.04
C GLU A 133 1.65 15.62 6.87
N ARG A 134 2.41 15.55 7.98
CA ARG A 134 3.84 15.20 7.92
C ARG A 134 4.04 13.76 7.44
N LEU A 135 3.21 12.86 7.94
CA LEU A 135 3.18 11.47 7.52
C LEU A 135 2.89 11.37 6.02
N GLU A 136 1.80 11.96 5.53
CA GLU A 136 1.45 11.91 4.10
C GLU A 136 2.49 12.62 3.23
N PHE A 137 3.11 13.70 3.70
CA PHE A 137 4.21 14.37 3.00
C PHE A 137 5.41 13.45 2.79
N ALA A 138 5.83 12.73 3.84
CA ALA A 138 6.92 11.76 3.78
C ALA A 138 6.55 10.58 2.87
N LEU A 139 5.33 10.04 3.00
CA LEU A 139 4.85 8.95 2.17
C LEU A 139 4.75 9.32 0.69
N ALA A 140 4.35 10.54 0.38
CA ALA A 140 4.30 11.04 -1.01
C ALA A 140 5.69 11.04 -1.66
N ALA A 141 6.74 11.36 -0.90
CA ALA A 141 8.11 11.31 -1.39
C ALA A 141 8.54 9.86 -1.69
N GLU A 142 8.20 8.92 -0.81
CA GLU A 142 8.46 7.50 -1.00
C GLU A 142 7.66 6.92 -2.19
N ARG A 143 6.36 7.21 -2.29
CA ARG A 143 5.52 6.83 -3.46
C ARG A 143 6.10 7.39 -4.76
N ARG A 144 6.66 8.61 -4.75
CA ARG A 144 7.35 9.17 -5.92
C ARG A 144 8.59 8.37 -6.30
N LYS A 145 9.39 7.86 -5.36
CA LYS A 145 10.55 7.00 -5.66
C LYS A 145 10.11 5.76 -6.45
N VAL A 146 9.05 5.09 -5.98
CA VAL A 146 8.45 3.93 -6.65
C VAL A 146 8.01 4.29 -8.08
N ARG A 147 7.30 5.40 -8.27
CA ARG A 147 6.85 5.84 -9.61
C ARG A 147 8.02 6.10 -10.55
N LEU A 148 9.08 6.73 -10.08
CA LEU A 148 10.26 7.04 -10.89
C LEU A 148 11.02 5.77 -11.28
N LYS A 149 11.22 4.83 -10.35
CA LYS A 149 11.88 3.56 -10.65
C LYS A 149 11.03 2.69 -11.58
N ARG A 150 9.71 2.64 -11.37
CA ARG A 150 8.79 1.98 -12.29
C ARG A 150 8.93 2.57 -13.70
N LYS A 151 8.96 3.89 -13.83
CA LYS A 151 9.17 4.56 -15.13
C LYS A 151 10.52 4.20 -15.75
N LEU A 152 11.60 4.10 -14.97
CA LEU A 152 12.92 3.69 -15.46
C LEU A 152 12.92 2.25 -15.95
N LEU A 153 12.37 1.31 -15.15
CA LEU A 153 12.21 -0.09 -15.52
C LEU A 153 11.34 -0.24 -16.77
N GLU A 154 10.21 0.47 -16.82
CA GLU A 154 9.34 0.52 -17.99
C GLU A 154 10.09 1.06 -19.20
N GLN A 155 10.89 2.13 -19.06
CA GLN A 155 11.70 2.67 -20.15
C GLN A 155 12.82 1.71 -20.60
N GLU A 156 13.43 0.96 -19.70
CA GLU A 156 14.44 -0.06 -20.02
C GLU A 156 13.81 -1.24 -20.76
N VAL A 157 12.69 -1.76 -20.26
CA VAL A 157 11.89 -2.82 -20.89
C VAL A 157 11.32 -2.33 -22.22
N LEU A 158 10.82 -1.10 -22.30
CA LEU A 158 10.38 -0.46 -23.54
C LEU A 158 11.56 -0.29 -24.49
N ARG A 159 12.75 0.15 -24.08
CA ARG A 159 13.92 0.25 -24.99
C ARG A 159 14.36 -1.13 -25.52
N ALA A 160 14.28 -2.17 -24.68
CA ALA A 160 14.56 -3.54 -25.08
C ALA A 160 13.48 -4.09 -26.04
N SER A 161 12.21 -3.80 -25.77
CA SER A 161 11.05 -4.32 -26.52
C SER A 161 10.68 -3.48 -27.77
N PHE A 162 10.97 -2.18 -27.77
CA PHE A 162 10.71 -1.23 -28.85
C PHE A 162 11.68 -1.46 -30.02
N ARG A 163 12.93 -1.87 -29.74
CA ARG A 163 13.84 -2.40 -30.78
C ARG A 163 13.29 -3.67 -31.45
N ALA A 164 12.54 -4.50 -30.72
CA ALA A 164 11.92 -5.69 -31.27
C ALA A 164 10.60 -5.41 -32.02
N ARG A 165 9.80 -4.42 -31.56
CA ARG A 165 8.48 -4.09 -32.13
C ARG A 165 8.51 -3.07 -33.27
N CYS A 166 9.49 -2.17 -33.34
CA CYS A 166 9.63 -1.25 -34.48
C CYS A 166 10.10 -1.94 -35.77
N ALA A 167 10.56 -3.19 -35.70
CA ALA A 167 10.82 -4.00 -36.89
C ALA A 167 9.54 -4.63 -37.49
N SER A 168 8.40 -4.60 -36.80
CA SER A 168 7.18 -5.30 -37.22
C SER A 168 5.95 -4.41 -37.49
N PHE A 169 6.06 -3.09 -37.36
CA PHE A 169 4.91 -2.17 -37.52
C PHE A 169 4.97 -1.29 -38.79
N ASP A 170 5.47 -1.84 -39.90
CA ASP A 170 5.45 -1.15 -41.22
C ASP A 170 4.77 -1.97 -42.34
N ALA A 171 3.91 -2.92 -41.97
CA ALA A 171 3.09 -3.65 -42.94
C ALA A 171 1.70 -3.01 -43.04
N ARG A 172 1.52 -2.19 -44.08
CA ARG A 172 0.21 -1.80 -44.62
C ARG A 172 -0.62 -3.07 -44.91
N THR A 173 -1.69 -3.32 -44.16
CA THR A 173 -2.68 -4.35 -44.52
C THR A 173 -3.76 -3.71 -45.41
N PRO A 174 -4.02 -4.21 -46.64
CA PRO A 174 -5.09 -3.71 -47.48
C PRO A 174 -6.46 -4.18 -46.97
N PRO A 175 -7.57 -3.52 -47.36
CA PRO A 175 -8.89 -3.87 -46.87
C PRO A 175 -9.33 -5.22 -47.46
N HIS A 176 -9.62 -6.20 -46.59
CA HIS A 176 -10.15 -7.48 -47.01
C HIS A 176 -11.58 -7.34 -47.56
N ARG A 177 -11.76 -7.85 -48.78
CA ARG A 177 -13.03 -7.97 -49.50
C ARG A 177 -13.93 -8.99 -48.81
N ALA A 178 -15.15 -8.58 -48.46
CA ALA A 178 -16.15 -9.45 -47.84
C ALA A 178 -16.68 -10.50 -48.83
N LEU A 179 -16.83 -11.73 -48.35
CA LEU A 179 -17.67 -12.77 -48.95
C LEU A 179 -18.73 -13.19 -47.90
N PRO A 180 -20.01 -13.33 -48.27
CA PRO A 180 -21.04 -13.70 -47.31
C PRO A 180 -21.18 -15.24 -47.27
N SER A 181 -21.10 -15.85 -46.09
CA SER A 181 -21.62 -17.19 -45.88
C SER A 181 -21.78 -17.56 -44.41
N ALA A 182 -22.98 -18.06 -44.10
CA ALA A 182 -23.42 -18.92 -42.99
C ALA A 182 -23.19 -18.46 -41.54
N ARG A 183 -24.27 -18.45 -40.75
CA ARG A 183 -24.30 -18.19 -39.30
C ARG A 183 -23.24 -19.03 -38.56
N ALA A 184 -22.11 -18.40 -38.25
CA ALA A 184 -21.13 -18.89 -37.29
C ALA A 184 -21.70 -18.79 -35.86
N PRO A 185 -21.29 -19.66 -34.91
CA PRO A 185 -21.49 -19.42 -33.49
C PRO A 185 -20.95 -18.02 -33.15
N ARG A 186 -21.63 -17.26 -32.28
CA ARG A 186 -21.19 -15.91 -31.89
C ARG A 186 -19.77 -15.98 -31.33
N GLU A 187 -18.75 -15.68 -32.14
CA GLU A 187 -17.38 -15.54 -31.66
C GLU A 187 -17.36 -14.45 -30.58
N PRO A 188 -16.69 -14.68 -29.43
CA PRO A 188 -16.54 -13.65 -28.42
C PRO A 188 -15.77 -12.48 -29.05
N LEU A 189 -16.40 -11.31 -29.11
CA LEU A 189 -15.73 -10.07 -29.48
C LEU A 189 -14.71 -9.74 -28.40
N LEU A 190 -13.45 -10.09 -28.63
CA LEU A 190 -12.35 -9.82 -27.71
C LEU A 190 -11.95 -8.34 -27.67
N SER A 191 -12.54 -7.51 -28.54
CA SER A 191 -12.23 -6.09 -28.62
C SER A 191 -13.46 -5.23 -28.89
N ALA A 192 -13.39 -3.98 -28.47
CA ALA A 192 -14.36 -2.94 -28.77
C ALA A 192 -13.63 -1.61 -29.03
N SER A 193 -14.24 -0.73 -29.80
CA SER A 193 -13.74 0.64 -29.98
C SER A 193 -14.87 1.65 -29.89
N SER A 194 -14.53 2.86 -29.47
CA SER A 194 -15.42 4.01 -29.40
C SER A 194 -14.69 5.25 -29.86
N THR A 195 -15.42 6.21 -30.41
CA THR A 195 -14.86 7.49 -30.84
C THR A 195 -15.69 8.62 -30.27
N GLN A 196 -15.04 9.52 -29.55
CA GLN A 196 -15.65 10.66 -28.86
C GLN A 196 -15.05 11.97 -29.38
N ILE A 197 -15.83 13.04 -29.37
CA ILE A 197 -15.33 14.39 -29.65
C ILE A 197 -15.13 15.13 -28.33
N VAL A 198 -13.99 15.81 -28.18
CA VAL A 198 -13.76 16.68 -27.02
C VAL A 198 -14.55 17.98 -27.22
N LEU A 199 -15.56 18.18 -26.40
CA LEU A 199 -16.40 19.36 -26.36
C LEU A 199 -15.89 20.33 -25.29
N PRO A 200 -16.31 21.62 -25.30
CA PRO A 200 -15.82 22.61 -24.34
C PRO A 200 -15.99 22.21 -22.87
N HIS A 201 -17.08 21.52 -22.51
CA HIS A 201 -17.30 21.06 -21.13
C HIS A 201 -16.47 19.82 -20.72
N HIS A 202 -15.78 19.19 -21.67
CA HIS A 202 -14.81 18.12 -21.41
C HIS A 202 -13.41 18.66 -21.06
N ALA A 203 -13.20 19.97 -21.22
CA ALA A 203 -11.92 20.63 -21.07
C ALA A 203 -12.00 21.80 -20.08
N ASN A 204 -10.85 22.17 -19.52
CA ASN A 204 -10.74 23.38 -18.72
C ASN A 204 -10.78 24.64 -19.59
N HIS A 205 -10.77 25.81 -18.97
CA HIS A 205 -10.84 27.11 -19.67
C HIS A 205 -9.62 27.41 -20.56
N HIS A 206 -8.54 26.64 -20.44
CA HIS A 206 -7.37 26.68 -21.34
C HIS A 206 -7.50 25.69 -22.52
N GLY A 207 -8.62 24.96 -22.60
CA GLY A 207 -8.89 23.99 -23.65
C GLY A 207 -8.22 22.64 -23.46
N ASN A 208 -7.59 22.35 -22.32
CA ASN A 208 -7.04 21.02 -22.02
C ASN A 208 -8.12 20.08 -21.49
N THR A 209 -8.25 18.89 -22.06
CA THR A 209 -9.22 17.87 -21.64
C THR A 209 -8.93 17.40 -20.21
N PHE A 210 -9.96 17.29 -19.37
CA PHE A 210 -9.83 16.75 -18.02
C PHE A 210 -9.46 15.26 -18.05
N GLY A 211 -8.50 14.84 -17.22
CA GLY A 211 -8.10 13.44 -17.11
C GLY A 211 -9.27 12.55 -16.69
N GLY A 212 -10.09 13.03 -15.76
CA GLY A 212 -11.32 12.39 -15.27
C GLY A 212 -12.30 12.08 -16.40
N GLN A 213 -12.44 12.97 -17.38
CA GLN A 213 -13.34 12.76 -18.50
C GLN A 213 -12.84 11.65 -19.45
N ILE A 214 -11.52 11.56 -19.66
CA ILE A 214 -10.92 10.48 -20.45
C ILE A 214 -11.10 9.13 -19.73
N MET A 215 -10.85 9.10 -18.42
CA MET A 215 -11.05 7.90 -17.60
C MET A 215 -12.51 7.43 -17.60
N ALA A 216 -13.48 8.36 -17.60
CA ALA A 216 -14.89 8.02 -17.69
C ALA A 216 -15.23 7.28 -19.00
N TRP A 217 -14.76 7.79 -20.14
CA TRP A 217 -14.96 7.12 -21.43
C TRP A 217 -14.26 5.77 -21.51
N MET A 218 -13.07 5.63 -20.88
CA MET A 218 -12.38 4.35 -20.78
C MET A 218 -13.24 3.31 -20.04
N VAL A 219 -13.77 3.68 -18.86
CA VAL A 219 -14.62 2.80 -18.06
C VAL A 219 -15.91 2.44 -18.79
N GLU A 220 -16.55 3.40 -19.47
CA GLU A 220 -17.77 3.17 -20.25
C GLU A 220 -17.54 2.12 -21.35
N LEU A 221 -16.47 2.27 -22.14
CA LEU A 221 -16.12 1.27 -23.17
C LEU A 221 -15.76 -0.08 -22.56
N ALA A 222 -15.03 -0.09 -21.44
CA ALA A 222 -14.67 -1.29 -20.72
C ALA A 222 -15.92 -2.04 -20.23
N GLY A 223 -16.91 -1.33 -19.68
CA GLY A 223 -18.17 -1.91 -19.23
C GLY A 223 -18.95 -2.57 -20.36
N VAL A 224 -19.03 -1.94 -21.54
CA VAL A 224 -19.66 -2.54 -22.72
C VAL A 224 -18.98 -3.84 -23.13
N LEU A 225 -17.64 -3.85 -23.19
CA LEU A 225 -16.87 -5.04 -23.58
C LEU A 225 -16.97 -6.14 -22.51
N ALA A 226 -16.81 -5.79 -21.24
CA ALA A 226 -16.91 -6.70 -20.11
C ALA A 226 -18.30 -7.33 -19.99
N GLY A 227 -19.37 -6.57 -20.20
CA GLY A 227 -20.74 -7.09 -20.19
C GLY A 227 -21.00 -8.12 -21.28
N ARG A 228 -20.43 -7.90 -22.48
CA ARG A 228 -20.49 -8.88 -23.57
C ARG A 228 -19.68 -10.14 -23.24
N GLN A 229 -18.48 -9.96 -22.72
CA GLN A 229 -17.59 -11.06 -22.37
C GLN A 229 -18.13 -11.89 -21.19
N ALA A 230 -18.70 -11.24 -20.18
CA ALA A 230 -19.31 -11.91 -19.03
C ALA A 230 -20.46 -12.81 -19.46
N ARG A 231 -21.34 -12.35 -20.36
CA ARG A 231 -22.43 -13.18 -20.91
C ARG A 231 -21.91 -14.38 -21.69
N ALA A 232 -20.83 -14.22 -22.43
CA ALA A 232 -20.22 -15.30 -23.19
C ALA A 232 -19.48 -16.31 -22.29
N ALA A 233 -18.85 -15.83 -21.21
CA ALA A 233 -18.08 -16.64 -20.28
C ALA A 233 -18.90 -17.24 -19.13
N ALA A 234 -20.11 -16.74 -18.87
CA ALA A 234 -20.98 -17.25 -17.81
C ALA A 234 -21.25 -18.75 -17.98
N LEU A 235 -21.27 -19.47 -16.86
CA LEU A 235 -21.70 -20.87 -16.86
C LEU A 235 -23.18 -20.99 -17.29
N PRO A 236 -23.62 -22.14 -17.84
CA PRO A 236 -24.95 -22.27 -18.46
C PRO A 236 -26.12 -21.86 -17.53
N HIS A 237 -26.00 -22.15 -16.24
CA HIS A 237 -27.00 -21.81 -15.23
C HIS A 237 -27.08 -20.29 -14.94
N HIS A 238 -26.07 -19.51 -15.35
CA HIS A 238 -25.97 -18.08 -15.10
C HIS A 238 -26.17 -17.20 -16.35
N ALA A 239 -26.17 -17.77 -17.55
CA ALA A 239 -26.19 -17.01 -18.81
C ALA A 239 -27.47 -16.16 -19.04
N ALA A 240 -28.58 -16.52 -18.40
CA ALA A 240 -29.86 -15.81 -18.50
C ALA A 240 -30.13 -14.82 -17.36
N LEU A 241 -29.27 -14.78 -16.33
CA LEU A 241 -29.48 -13.89 -15.19
C LEU A 241 -29.19 -12.42 -15.55
N PRO A 242 -29.91 -11.47 -14.94
CA PRO A 242 -29.45 -10.09 -14.87
C PRO A 242 -28.04 -10.07 -14.29
N LEU A 243 -27.13 -9.37 -14.95
CA LEU A 243 -25.76 -9.20 -14.47
C LEU A 243 -25.49 -7.71 -14.24
N ALA A 244 -24.86 -7.41 -13.12
CA ALA A 244 -24.22 -6.12 -12.87
C ALA A 244 -22.72 -6.25 -13.13
N LEU A 245 -22.07 -5.14 -13.44
CA LEU A 245 -20.61 -5.09 -13.62
C LEU A 245 -20.03 -4.19 -12.55
N HIS A 246 -19.01 -4.69 -11.87
CA HIS A 246 -18.27 -3.94 -10.87
C HIS A 246 -16.81 -3.84 -11.30
N VAL A 247 -16.24 -2.64 -11.34
CA VAL A 247 -14.81 -2.50 -11.57
C VAL A 247 -14.12 -2.61 -10.21
N GLU A 248 -13.42 -3.71 -10.00
CA GLU A 248 -12.69 -3.98 -8.76
C GLU A 248 -11.47 -3.06 -8.60
N ALA A 249 -10.73 -2.86 -9.71
CA ALA A 249 -9.48 -2.12 -9.69
C ALA A 249 -9.19 -1.44 -11.04
N ILE A 250 -8.51 -0.30 -10.94
CA ILE A 250 -7.87 0.38 -12.07
C ILE A 250 -6.38 0.41 -11.75
N ASP A 251 -5.56 -0.17 -12.61
CA ASP A 251 -4.10 -0.10 -12.48
C ASP A 251 -3.62 1.34 -12.67
N GLY A 252 -2.43 1.66 -12.14
CA GLY A 252 -1.84 2.98 -12.28
C GLY A 252 -1.82 3.47 -13.74
N LEU A 253 -2.28 4.70 -13.94
CA LEU A 253 -2.53 5.29 -15.26
C LEU A 253 -1.61 6.50 -15.48
N GLN A 254 -1.04 6.62 -16.67
CA GLN A 254 -0.21 7.78 -17.04
C GLN A 254 -0.72 8.46 -18.30
N PHE A 255 -0.88 9.78 -18.26
CA PHE A 255 -1.19 10.62 -19.41
C PHE A 255 0.12 11.09 -20.06
N LEU A 256 0.39 10.57 -21.26
CA LEU A 256 1.63 10.73 -22.00
C LEU A 256 1.61 11.95 -22.94
N ALA A 257 0.43 12.35 -23.40
CA ALA A 257 0.24 13.49 -24.28
C ALA A 257 -1.03 14.28 -23.93
N PRO A 258 -1.06 15.60 -24.20
CA PRO A 258 -2.23 16.41 -23.97
C PRO A 258 -3.33 16.13 -25.02
N SER A 259 -4.57 16.28 -24.59
CA SER A 259 -5.74 16.36 -25.45
C SER A 259 -6.38 17.74 -25.29
N ARG A 260 -6.93 18.28 -26.39
CA ARG A 260 -7.56 19.60 -26.43
C ARG A 260 -9.02 19.53 -26.86
N ALA A 261 -9.79 20.55 -26.50
CA ALA A 261 -11.12 20.77 -27.07
C ALA A 261 -11.05 20.78 -28.60
N GLY A 262 -11.97 20.05 -29.25
CA GLY A 262 -11.98 19.80 -30.68
C GLY A 262 -11.26 18.52 -31.13
N ASP A 263 -10.41 17.91 -30.28
CA ASP A 263 -9.79 16.63 -30.61
C ASP A 263 -10.87 15.53 -30.76
N ARG A 264 -10.60 14.56 -31.64
CA ARG A 264 -11.33 13.31 -31.73
C ARG A 264 -10.56 12.24 -30.96
N ILE A 265 -11.17 11.71 -29.90
CA ILE A 265 -10.60 10.67 -29.05
C ILE A 265 -11.05 9.30 -29.55
N HIS A 266 -10.10 8.48 -29.97
CA HIS A 266 -10.34 7.08 -30.31
C HIS A 266 -9.93 6.20 -29.14
N LEU A 267 -10.89 5.44 -28.61
CA LEU A 267 -10.68 4.46 -27.55
C LEU A 267 -10.77 3.06 -28.13
N ARG A 268 -9.87 2.19 -27.68
CA ARG A 268 -9.91 0.76 -27.96
C ARG A 268 -9.77 -0.01 -26.65
N ALA A 269 -10.60 -1.03 -26.47
CA ALA A 269 -10.52 -1.96 -25.36
C ALA A 269 -10.32 -3.39 -25.89
N ASP A 270 -9.51 -4.18 -25.20
CA ASP A 270 -9.27 -5.59 -25.50
C ASP A 270 -9.36 -6.41 -24.20
N VAL A 271 -10.05 -7.56 -24.23
CA VAL A 271 -10.06 -8.51 -23.11
C VAL A 271 -8.72 -9.24 -23.10
N ASN A 272 -7.94 -9.07 -22.03
CA ASN A 272 -6.63 -9.72 -21.90
C ASN A 272 -6.78 -11.16 -21.38
N ARG A 273 -7.57 -11.33 -20.31
CA ARG A 273 -7.78 -12.63 -19.67
C ARG A 273 -9.06 -12.63 -18.85
N VAL A 274 -9.81 -13.73 -18.92
CA VAL A 274 -10.92 -14.04 -18.03
C VAL A 274 -10.43 -15.03 -16.97
N PHE A 275 -10.71 -14.70 -15.71
CA PHE A 275 -10.47 -15.52 -14.54
C PHE A 275 -11.79 -16.16 -14.07
N SER A 276 -11.75 -16.87 -12.95
CA SER A 276 -12.94 -17.54 -12.40
C SER A 276 -14.07 -16.59 -11.99
N ARG A 277 -13.77 -15.35 -11.58
CA ARG A 277 -14.78 -14.39 -11.08
C ARG A 277 -14.60 -12.96 -11.60
N SER A 278 -13.53 -12.73 -12.35
CA SER A 278 -13.17 -11.41 -12.86
C SER A 278 -12.52 -11.53 -14.22
N MET A 279 -12.34 -10.40 -14.89
CA MET A 279 -11.61 -10.32 -16.14
C MET A 279 -10.76 -9.05 -16.16
N GLU A 280 -9.61 -9.13 -16.81
CA GLU A 280 -8.77 -7.96 -17.05
C GLU A 280 -8.96 -7.47 -18.49
N LEU A 281 -9.17 -6.18 -18.63
CA LEU A 281 -9.25 -5.48 -19.91
C LEU A 281 -8.08 -4.51 -20.02
N SER A 282 -7.49 -4.40 -21.21
CA SER A 282 -6.62 -3.29 -21.56
C SER A 282 -7.39 -2.23 -22.32
N LEU A 283 -7.03 -0.97 -22.12
CA LEU A 283 -7.56 0.17 -22.87
C LEU A 283 -6.43 1.02 -23.43
N THR A 284 -6.61 1.51 -24.65
CA THR A 284 -5.72 2.45 -25.31
C THR A 284 -6.52 3.64 -25.80
N VAL A 285 -5.98 4.84 -25.60
CA VAL A 285 -6.62 6.10 -25.99
C VAL A 285 -5.67 6.90 -26.89
N GLN A 286 -6.18 7.32 -28.03
CA GLN A 286 -5.50 8.18 -28.97
C GLN A 286 -6.31 9.43 -29.24
N ALA A 287 -5.65 10.58 -29.33
CA ALA A 287 -6.26 11.84 -29.77
C ALA A 287 -5.82 12.14 -31.21
N TYR A 288 -6.79 12.49 -32.04
CA TYR A 288 -6.62 13.01 -33.37
C TYR A 288 -6.99 14.49 -33.31
N ASP A 289 -6.13 15.36 -33.83
CA ASP A 289 -6.53 16.76 -33.99
C ASP A 289 -7.65 16.92 -35.03
N VAL A 290 -8.14 18.15 -35.19
CA VAL A 290 -9.23 18.47 -36.12
C VAL A 290 -8.88 18.12 -37.58
N SER A 291 -7.59 18.17 -37.94
CA SER A 291 -7.12 17.79 -39.28
C SER A 291 -7.10 16.27 -39.50
N GLY A 292 -6.94 15.50 -38.41
CA GLY A 292 -6.76 14.05 -38.43
C GLY A 292 -5.34 13.61 -38.75
N GLU A 293 -4.41 14.53 -39.04
CA GLU A 293 -3.02 14.21 -39.44
C GLU A 293 -2.12 13.93 -38.23
N ASN A 294 -2.35 14.62 -37.10
CA ASN A 294 -1.55 14.44 -35.90
C ASN A 294 -2.24 13.51 -34.89
N VAL A 295 -1.66 12.31 -34.73
CA VAL A 295 -2.14 11.29 -33.77
C VAL A 295 -1.24 11.29 -32.54
N ARG A 296 -1.85 11.46 -31.37
CA ARG A 296 -1.17 11.44 -30.08
C ARG A 296 -1.67 10.26 -29.25
N HIS A 297 -0.76 9.41 -28.81
CA HIS A 297 -1.11 8.39 -27.81
C HIS A 297 -1.26 9.07 -26.45
N ILE A 298 -2.48 9.11 -25.93
CA ILE A 298 -2.79 9.83 -24.68
C ILE A 298 -2.43 8.96 -23.48
N ASN A 299 -2.95 7.75 -23.43
CA ASN A 299 -2.66 6.79 -22.36
C ASN A 299 -3.04 5.37 -22.78
N ALA A 300 -2.52 4.42 -22.01
CA ALA A 300 -3.00 3.05 -21.95
C ALA A 300 -3.15 2.65 -20.49
N GLY A 301 -4.11 1.78 -20.19
CA GLY A 301 -4.39 1.34 -18.82
C GLY A 301 -5.02 -0.04 -18.78
N PHE A 302 -5.12 -0.60 -17.57
CA PHE A 302 -5.72 -1.90 -17.31
C PHE A 302 -6.82 -1.76 -16.26
N LEU A 303 -7.95 -2.42 -16.51
CA LEU A 303 -9.10 -2.43 -15.62
C LEU A 303 -9.49 -3.86 -15.31
N VAL A 304 -9.97 -4.06 -14.10
CA VAL A 304 -10.39 -5.36 -13.59
C VAL A 304 -11.86 -5.28 -13.30
N VAL A 305 -12.62 -6.13 -13.97
CA VAL A 305 -14.09 -6.11 -13.89
C VAL A 305 -14.57 -7.46 -13.36
N GLU A 306 -15.43 -7.40 -12.36
CA GLU A 306 -16.20 -8.51 -11.83
C GLU A 306 -17.61 -8.47 -12.41
N ALA A 307 -18.12 -9.64 -12.76
CA ALA A 307 -19.53 -9.80 -13.09
C ALA A 307 -20.26 -10.22 -11.82
N LEU A 308 -21.30 -9.50 -11.44
CA LEU A 308 -22.09 -9.77 -10.25
C LEU A 308 -23.47 -10.30 -10.64
N GLY A 309 -23.96 -11.28 -9.88
CA GLY A 309 -25.33 -11.75 -9.95
C GLY A 309 -26.33 -10.74 -9.36
N PRO A 310 -27.64 -11.05 -9.41
CA PRO A 310 -28.70 -10.16 -8.91
C PRO A 310 -28.62 -9.85 -7.40
N ASP A 311 -28.00 -10.74 -6.64
CA ASP A 311 -27.76 -10.61 -5.20
C ASP A 311 -26.46 -9.88 -4.85
N GLY A 312 -25.71 -9.41 -5.86
CA GLY A 312 -24.41 -8.77 -5.69
C GLY A 312 -23.26 -9.75 -5.49
N THR A 313 -23.50 -11.06 -5.62
CA THR A 313 -22.42 -12.05 -5.49
C THR A 313 -21.61 -12.17 -6.78
N PRO A 314 -20.28 -12.39 -6.72
CA PRO A 314 -19.48 -12.62 -7.91
C PRO A 314 -19.93 -13.87 -8.67
N LEU A 315 -20.14 -13.71 -9.98
CA LEU A 315 -20.53 -14.76 -10.89
C LEU A 315 -19.34 -15.64 -11.25
N ASP A 316 -19.54 -16.96 -11.30
CA ASP A 316 -18.53 -17.86 -11.81
C ASP A 316 -18.47 -17.81 -13.35
N LEU A 317 -17.28 -17.45 -13.85
CA LEU A 317 -16.94 -17.32 -15.26
C LEU A 317 -16.01 -18.46 -15.68
N ARG A 318 -16.15 -18.91 -16.94
CA ARG A 318 -15.19 -19.83 -17.56
C ARG A 318 -13.88 -19.10 -17.81
N PRO A 319 -12.76 -19.53 -17.19
CA PRO A 319 -11.47 -18.90 -17.44
C PRO A 319 -11.06 -19.04 -18.91
N SER A 320 -10.49 -17.98 -19.48
CA SER A 320 -10.03 -18.00 -20.87
C SER A 320 -8.73 -18.80 -21.00
N THR A 321 -8.64 -19.68 -21.99
CA THR A 321 -7.39 -20.37 -22.34
C THR A 321 -6.38 -19.40 -22.97
N PRO A 322 -5.07 -19.62 -22.80
CA PRO A 322 -4.06 -18.85 -23.52
C PRO A 322 -4.27 -18.96 -25.03
N PRO A 323 -4.22 -17.86 -25.80
CA PRO A 323 -4.21 -17.91 -27.26
C PRO A 323 -2.99 -18.69 -27.77
N ASP A 324 -3.14 -19.35 -28.92
CA ASP A 324 -1.98 -19.94 -29.61
C ASP A 324 -1.03 -18.82 -30.04
N ALA A 325 0.17 -18.80 -29.48
CA ALA A 325 1.18 -17.77 -29.73
C ALA A 325 1.65 -17.76 -31.20
N SER A 326 1.50 -18.86 -31.94
CA SER A 326 1.81 -18.91 -33.37
C SER A 326 0.77 -18.17 -34.24
N VAL A 327 -0.47 -18.08 -33.76
CA VAL A 327 -1.59 -17.44 -34.47
C VAL A 327 -1.83 -16.01 -33.98
N ASN A 328 -1.73 -15.78 -32.66
CA ASN A 328 -1.96 -14.49 -32.03
C ASN A 328 -0.92 -14.22 -30.93
N PRO A 329 0.33 -13.86 -31.31
CA PRO A 329 1.42 -13.64 -30.37
C PRO A 329 1.09 -12.51 -29.39
N ASP A 330 0.51 -11.41 -29.86
CA ASP A 330 0.14 -10.28 -29.01
C ASP A 330 -0.93 -10.66 -27.98
N GLY A 331 -1.89 -11.51 -28.35
CA GLY A 331 -2.91 -12.05 -27.45
C GLY A 331 -2.31 -12.94 -26.36
N ALA A 332 -1.35 -13.80 -26.71
CA ALA A 332 -0.63 -14.62 -25.74
C ALA A 332 0.13 -13.78 -24.72
N VAL A 333 0.85 -12.74 -25.19
CA VAL A 333 1.57 -11.79 -24.31
C VAL A 333 0.61 -11.03 -23.40
N ARG A 334 -0.55 -10.58 -23.90
CA ARG A 334 -1.56 -9.91 -23.07
C ARG A 334 -2.13 -10.84 -22.00
N HIS A 335 -2.38 -12.11 -22.33
CA HIS A 335 -2.92 -13.11 -21.41
C HIS A 335 -1.96 -13.45 -20.27
N GLU A 336 -0.66 -13.61 -20.57
CA GLU A 336 0.39 -13.82 -19.58
C GLU A 336 0.64 -12.57 -18.73
N GLY A 337 0.69 -11.40 -19.38
CA GLY A 337 0.80 -10.12 -18.68
C GLY A 337 -0.33 -9.89 -17.68
N ALA A 338 -1.56 -10.28 -18.02
CA ALA A 338 -2.72 -10.16 -17.13
C ALA A 338 -2.60 -11.05 -15.89
N HIS A 339 -2.01 -12.24 -16.03
CA HIS A 339 -1.74 -13.11 -14.88
C HIS A 339 -0.72 -12.47 -13.94
N SER A 340 0.38 -11.97 -14.51
CA SER A 340 1.44 -11.31 -13.77
C SER A 340 0.92 -10.07 -13.03
N ARG A 341 0.13 -9.22 -13.69
CA ARG A 341 -0.52 -8.06 -13.06
C ARG A 341 -1.47 -8.46 -11.94
N ARG A 342 -2.25 -9.55 -12.10
CA ARG A 342 -3.12 -10.06 -11.03
C ARG A 342 -2.33 -10.48 -9.80
N LEU A 343 -1.19 -11.16 -9.98
CA LEU A 343 -0.31 -11.53 -8.87
C LEU A 343 0.24 -10.29 -8.16
N LEU A 344 0.72 -9.30 -8.91
CA LEU A 344 1.22 -8.04 -8.34
C LEU A 344 0.14 -7.28 -7.55
N ARG A 345 -1.10 -7.21 -8.06
CA ARG A 345 -2.23 -6.63 -7.33
C ARG A 345 -2.50 -7.36 -6.02
N SER A 346 -2.50 -8.69 -6.03
CA SER A 346 -2.69 -9.50 -4.82
C SER A 346 -1.61 -9.21 -3.77
N LEU A 347 -0.35 -9.14 -4.20
CA LEU A 347 0.78 -8.80 -3.32
C LEU A 347 0.64 -7.38 -2.74
N ARG A 348 0.27 -6.38 -3.56
CA ARG A 348 0.04 -5.01 -3.07
C ARG A 348 -1.12 -4.92 -2.07
N THR A 349 -2.18 -5.69 -2.27
CA THR A 349 -3.27 -5.80 -1.30
C THR A 349 -2.78 -6.39 0.02
N GLN A 350 -1.92 -7.42 -0.01
CA GLN A 350 -1.30 -7.95 1.21
C GLN A 350 -0.41 -6.92 1.91
N MET A 351 0.41 -6.17 1.16
CA MET A 351 1.28 -5.13 1.71
C MET A 351 0.48 -4.06 2.47
N ARG A 352 -0.61 -3.56 1.85
CA ARG A 352 -1.49 -2.52 2.42
C ARG A 352 -2.29 -3.00 3.65
N SER A 353 -2.47 -4.31 3.82
CA SER A 353 -3.22 -4.85 4.94
C SER A 353 -2.36 -4.93 6.20
N LEU A 354 -2.89 -4.43 7.31
CA LEU A 354 -2.28 -4.56 8.65
C LEU A 354 -2.47 -5.97 9.24
N HIS A 355 -3.47 -6.72 8.78
CA HIS A 355 -3.79 -8.06 9.30
C HIS A 355 -3.26 -9.18 8.42
N ALA A 356 -2.92 -8.87 7.16
CA ALA A 356 -2.36 -9.85 6.26
C ALA A 356 -1.05 -10.37 6.82
N GLY A 357 -0.86 -11.67 6.65
CA GLY A 357 0.26 -12.38 7.19
C GLY A 357 1.63 -12.02 6.60
N ALA A 358 2.56 -12.96 6.69
CA ALA A 358 3.88 -12.86 6.10
C ALA A 358 3.75 -12.53 4.60
N MET A 359 4.43 -11.46 4.17
CA MET A 359 4.36 -11.01 2.78
C MET A 359 5.22 -11.92 1.91
N THR A 360 4.66 -12.45 0.81
CA THR A 360 5.49 -13.15 -0.17
C THR A 360 6.47 -12.17 -0.80
N TRP A 361 7.75 -12.54 -0.81
CA TRP A 361 8.80 -11.73 -1.39
C TRP A 361 8.63 -11.60 -2.89
N ALA A 362 8.75 -10.36 -3.39
CA ALA A 362 8.67 -10.06 -4.81
C ALA A 362 9.73 -9.04 -5.20
N GLU A 363 10.73 -9.48 -5.98
CA GLU A 363 11.84 -8.63 -6.42
C GLU A 363 11.39 -7.38 -7.18
N SER A 364 10.27 -7.46 -7.90
CA SER A 364 9.70 -6.32 -8.63
C SER A 364 9.04 -5.28 -7.73
N LEU A 365 8.79 -5.59 -6.45
CA LEU A 365 8.05 -4.74 -5.51
C LEU A 365 8.87 -4.38 -4.26
N VAL A 366 10.19 -4.63 -4.24
CA VAL A 366 11.04 -4.41 -3.05
C VAL A 366 10.86 -3.03 -2.42
N GLU A 367 10.83 -1.97 -3.23
CA GLU A 367 10.63 -0.61 -2.72
C GLU A 367 9.25 -0.41 -2.10
N GLU A 368 8.19 -0.87 -2.78
CA GLU A 368 6.81 -0.83 -2.28
C GLU A 368 6.69 -1.60 -0.96
N MET A 369 7.34 -2.77 -0.85
CA MET A 369 7.37 -3.58 0.36
C MET A 369 8.06 -2.86 1.52
N CYS A 370 9.23 -2.24 1.29
CA CYS A 370 9.97 -1.50 2.32
C CYS A 370 9.19 -0.28 2.82
N ILE A 371 8.57 0.47 1.90
CA ILE A 371 7.77 1.65 2.23
C ILE A 371 6.51 1.24 3.00
N SER A 372 5.83 0.19 2.52
CA SER A 372 4.62 -0.33 3.17
C SER A 372 4.91 -0.88 4.57
N ASN A 373 6.13 -1.37 4.82
CA ASN A 373 6.56 -1.82 6.13
C ASN A 373 6.61 -0.67 7.14
N VAL A 374 7.33 0.41 6.82
CA VAL A 374 7.41 1.61 7.66
C VAL A 374 6.04 2.25 7.86
N TRP A 375 5.27 2.35 6.78
CA TRP A 375 3.91 2.88 6.82
C TRP A 375 2.99 2.08 7.75
N GLY A 376 3.07 0.75 7.71
CA GLY A 376 2.25 -0.11 8.56
C GLY A 376 2.45 0.18 10.05
N VAL A 377 3.69 0.43 10.47
CA VAL A 377 4.03 0.76 11.85
C VAL A 377 3.57 2.15 12.24
N LEU A 378 3.87 3.17 11.42
CA LEU A 378 3.44 4.54 11.68
C LEU A 378 1.91 4.64 11.75
N ARG A 379 1.21 4.00 10.81
CA ARG A 379 -0.25 3.94 10.83
C ARG A 379 -0.77 3.27 12.10
N LEU A 380 -0.16 2.15 12.51
CA LEU A 380 -0.57 1.45 13.72
C LEU A 380 -0.31 2.29 14.99
N HIS A 381 0.82 2.98 15.08
CA HIS A 381 1.14 3.86 16.22
C HIS A 381 0.06 4.94 16.44
N HIS A 382 -0.44 5.52 15.36
CA HIS A 382 -1.51 6.53 15.35
C HIS A 382 -2.92 5.97 15.26
N ALA A 383 -3.09 4.66 15.47
CA ALA A 383 -4.42 4.07 15.55
C ALA A 383 -5.26 4.73 16.67
N PRO A 384 -6.57 4.90 16.46
CA PRO A 384 -7.45 5.40 17.52
C PRO A 384 -7.67 4.33 18.61
N HIS A 385 -8.18 4.76 19.76
CA HIS A 385 -8.67 3.88 20.85
C HIS A 385 -7.60 3.06 21.60
N TRP A 386 -6.38 3.59 21.72
CA TRP A 386 -5.40 3.07 22.68
C TRP A 386 -5.93 3.20 24.11
N THR A 387 -5.92 2.07 24.83
CA THR A 387 -6.33 2.01 26.23
C THR A 387 -5.13 1.59 27.07
N GLU A 388 -4.80 2.38 28.09
CA GLU A 388 -3.75 2.02 29.04
C GLU A 388 -4.11 0.74 29.79
N LEU A 389 -3.15 -0.18 29.80
CA LEU A 389 -3.25 -1.40 30.56
C LEU A 389 -2.58 -1.18 31.92
N HIS A 390 -3.33 -1.43 32.98
CA HIS A 390 -2.77 -1.72 34.29
C HIS A 390 -2.67 -3.25 34.41
N PRO A 391 -1.57 -3.88 33.95
CA PRO A 391 -1.46 -5.33 34.05
C PRO A 391 -1.54 -5.77 35.52
N PRO A 392 -2.03 -6.99 35.81
CA PRO A 392 -2.03 -7.54 37.17
C PRO A 392 -0.62 -7.63 37.81
N LEU A 393 0.42 -7.43 37.01
CA LEU A 393 1.84 -7.35 37.35
C LEU A 393 2.36 -5.91 37.59
N ALA A 394 1.48 -4.93 37.79
CA ALA A 394 1.80 -3.51 38.02
C ALA A 394 2.99 -3.19 38.95
N PRO A 395 3.33 -3.96 40.03
CA PRO A 395 4.49 -3.61 40.85
C PRO A 395 5.88 -3.91 40.22
N LEU A 396 5.96 -4.47 39.01
CA LEU A 396 7.24 -4.82 38.34
C LEU A 396 7.67 -3.87 37.20
N ALA A 397 6.76 -3.06 36.67
CA ALA A 397 7.11 -2.07 35.66
C ALA A 397 7.60 -0.79 36.36
N PRO A 398 8.78 -0.24 36.01
CA PRO A 398 9.20 1.08 36.46
C PRO A 398 8.11 2.11 36.12
N PRO A 399 7.95 3.19 36.92
CA PRO A 399 6.96 4.23 36.64
C PRO A 399 7.12 4.89 35.26
N HIS A 400 8.30 4.74 34.63
CA HIS A 400 8.65 5.29 33.33
C HIS A 400 8.23 4.41 32.12
N VAL A 401 7.61 3.24 32.33
CA VAL A 401 7.14 2.37 31.23
C VAL A 401 5.61 2.33 31.17
N ARG A 402 5.06 2.89 30.11
CA ARG A 402 3.62 2.90 29.83
C ARG A 402 3.25 1.82 28.83
N VAL A 403 2.24 1.00 29.16
CA VAL A 403 1.73 -0.06 28.27
C VAL A 403 0.29 0.23 27.92
N GLU A 404 0.01 0.35 26.63
CA GLU A 404 -1.33 0.52 26.09
C GLU A 404 -1.65 -0.63 25.14
N ALA A 405 -2.92 -0.98 25.05
CA ALA A 405 -3.41 -1.92 24.06
C ALA A 405 -4.57 -1.33 23.27
N CYS A 406 -4.63 -1.76 22.03
CA CYS A 406 -5.76 -1.61 21.14
C CYS A 406 -6.27 -3.02 20.83
N ALA A 407 -7.59 -3.23 20.91
CA ALA A 407 -8.25 -4.45 20.45
C ALA A 407 -9.03 -4.20 19.14
N HIS A 408 -9.43 -2.95 18.88
CA HIS A 408 -10.19 -2.58 17.70
C HIS A 408 -9.77 -1.18 17.23
N ALA A 409 -9.35 -1.07 15.98
CA ALA A 409 -9.09 0.22 15.35
C ALA A 409 -9.62 0.23 13.91
N TRP A 410 -10.20 1.38 13.52
CA TRP A 410 -10.86 1.56 12.22
C TRP A 410 -11.94 0.50 11.90
N GLY A 411 -12.60 -0.04 12.92
CA GLY A 411 -13.59 -1.12 12.77
C GLY A 411 -13.01 -2.51 12.52
N LEU A 412 -11.68 -2.68 12.61
CA LEU A 412 -11.00 -3.96 12.43
C LEU A 412 -10.55 -4.55 13.78
N PRO A 413 -10.68 -5.87 13.99
CA PRO A 413 -10.18 -6.54 15.19
C PRO A 413 -8.64 -6.63 15.15
N LEU A 414 -8.00 -5.77 15.93
CA LEU A 414 -6.56 -5.54 15.97
C LEU A 414 -6.05 -5.75 17.39
N LEU A 415 -5.42 -6.89 17.71
CA LEU A 415 -4.72 -7.07 18.99
C LEU A 415 -3.32 -6.46 18.88
N ALA A 416 -3.18 -5.20 19.31
CA ALA A 416 -1.94 -4.44 19.23
C ALA A 416 -1.55 -3.83 20.58
N PHE A 417 -0.25 -3.66 20.79
CA PHE A 417 0.34 -3.08 21.99
C PHE A 417 1.23 -1.91 21.61
N ARG A 418 1.21 -0.87 22.45
CA ARG A 418 2.09 0.28 22.39
C ARG A 418 2.78 0.41 23.74
N LEU A 419 4.09 0.27 23.75
CA LEU A 419 4.92 0.35 24.95
C LEU A 419 5.81 1.58 24.82
N THR A 420 5.64 2.55 25.70
CA THR A 420 6.39 3.82 25.68
C THR A 420 7.29 3.88 26.90
N MET A 421 8.55 4.27 26.70
CA MET A 421 9.51 4.49 27.78
C MET A 421 10.42 5.66 27.45
N ALA A 422 10.85 6.39 28.48
CA ALA A 422 11.90 7.38 28.35
C ALA A 422 13.24 6.78 28.82
N VAL A 423 14.34 7.18 28.18
CA VAL A 423 15.69 6.67 28.46
C VAL A 423 16.72 7.80 28.43
N LYS A 424 17.86 7.57 29.11
CA LYS A 424 18.99 8.50 29.17
C LYS A 424 19.91 8.45 27.95
N ALA A 425 19.88 7.33 27.21
CA ALA A 425 20.63 7.17 25.97
C ALA A 425 20.20 8.19 24.92
N ALA A 426 21.13 8.59 24.05
CA ALA A 426 20.80 9.43 22.90
C ALA A 426 20.03 8.64 21.83
N ALA A 427 19.23 9.32 21.02
CA ALA A 427 18.42 8.70 19.97
C ALA A 427 19.27 7.85 18.99
N ASP A 428 20.46 8.33 18.63
CA ASP A 428 21.41 7.62 17.76
C ASP A 428 21.95 6.32 18.40
N GLU A 429 22.17 6.32 19.71
CA GLU A 429 22.64 5.13 20.45
C GLU A 429 21.53 4.08 20.53
N ALA A 430 20.31 4.51 20.84
CA ALA A 430 19.14 3.64 20.84
C ALA A 430 18.88 3.05 19.44
N PHE A 431 18.97 3.87 18.39
CA PHE A 431 18.84 3.46 17.01
C PHE A 431 19.90 2.41 16.61
N ALA A 432 21.16 2.63 16.96
CA ALA A 432 22.26 1.69 16.68
C ALA A 432 22.09 0.35 17.41
N LEU A 433 21.53 0.35 18.61
CA LEU A 433 21.22 -0.88 19.35
C LEU A 433 20.05 -1.65 18.72
N LEU A 434 18.97 -0.95 18.34
CA LEU A 434 17.72 -1.57 17.86
C LEU A 434 17.80 -2.07 16.41
N THR A 435 18.67 -1.49 15.58
CA THR A 435 18.87 -1.92 14.18
C THR A 435 19.86 -3.07 14.02
N SER A 436 20.68 -3.34 15.04
CA SER A 436 21.73 -4.36 14.95
C SER A 436 21.25 -5.74 15.41
N VAL A 437 21.11 -6.67 14.46
CA VAL A 437 20.77 -8.08 14.77
C VAL A 437 21.85 -8.76 15.62
N ALA A 438 23.11 -8.42 15.43
CA ALA A 438 24.23 -8.98 16.19
C ALA A 438 24.18 -8.56 17.68
N ARG A 439 23.67 -7.35 17.95
CA ARG A 439 23.54 -6.79 19.29
C ARG A 439 22.19 -7.11 19.95
N ARG A 440 21.28 -7.80 19.26
CA ARG A 440 19.94 -8.11 19.78
C ARG A 440 19.98 -8.91 21.08
N GLY A 441 20.96 -9.80 21.23
CA GLY A 441 21.18 -10.58 22.45
C GLY A 441 21.69 -9.77 23.65
N GLU A 442 22.09 -8.50 23.47
CA GLU A 442 22.49 -7.62 24.58
C GLU A 442 21.30 -7.25 25.47
N TRP A 443 20.08 -7.22 24.91
CA TRP A 443 18.89 -6.74 25.60
C TRP A 443 17.67 -7.66 25.47
N ASP A 444 17.48 -8.39 24.37
CA ASP A 444 16.29 -9.21 24.19
C ASP A 444 16.48 -10.59 24.83
N VAL A 445 15.80 -10.81 25.96
CA VAL A 445 15.96 -12.03 26.78
C VAL A 445 15.48 -13.30 26.10
N LEU A 446 14.68 -13.16 25.04
CA LEU A 446 14.18 -14.28 24.24
C LEU A 446 15.05 -14.55 23.02
N PHE A 447 15.94 -13.63 22.63
CA PHE A 447 16.76 -13.80 21.45
C PHE A 447 17.78 -14.92 21.64
N ARG A 448 17.81 -15.86 20.69
CA ARG A 448 18.72 -17.00 20.68
C ARG A 448 19.85 -16.80 19.68
N ASP A 449 19.51 -16.46 18.44
CA ASP A 449 20.47 -16.28 17.34
C ASP A 449 19.85 -15.44 16.23
N GLY A 450 20.67 -14.84 15.39
CA GLY A 450 20.19 -14.10 14.22
C GLY A 450 21.29 -13.68 13.27
N ARG A 451 20.95 -13.58 11.99
CA ARG A 451 21.88 -13.19 10.93
C ARG A 451 21.22 -12.30 9.89
N VAL A 452 22.02 -11.47 9.25
CA VAL A 452 21.62 -10.76 8.03
C VAL A 452 21.61 -11.76 6.89
N VAL A 453 20.47 -11.87 6.21
CA VAL A 453 20.28 -12.72 5.02
C VAL A 453 20.62 -11.92 3.77
N ARG A 454 20.14 -10.68 3.70
CA ARG A 454 20.35 -9.79 2.56
C ARG A 454 20.33 -8.33 3.00
N THR A 455 21.31 -7.54 2.59
CA THR A 455 21.28 -6.08 2.68
C THR A 455 20.73 -5.53 1.38
N LEU A 456 19.60 -4.82 1.43
CA LEU A 456 18.97 -4.25 0.23
C LEU A 456 19.57 -2.87 -0.07
N ASP A 457 19.68 -2.05 0.98
CA ASP A 457 20.33 -0.74 1.00
C ASP A 457 20.70 -0.39 2.47
N GLU A 458 21.17 0.83 2.72
CA GLU A 458 21.53 1.31 4.07
C GLU A 458 20.35 1.30 5.05
N ALA A 459 19.13 1.45 4.55
CA ALA A 459 17.90 1.60 5.31
C ALA A 459 17.05 0.32 5.41
N ASN A 460 17.36 -0.70 4.63
CA ASN A 460 16.52 -1.88 4.44
C ASN A 460 17.33 -3.17 4.42
N VAL A 461 16.97 -4.10 5.31
CA VAL A 461 17.67 -5.36 5.52
C VAL A 461 16.70 -6.52 5.72
N ILE A 462 17.07 -7.70 5.22
CA ILE A 462 16.37 -8.96 5.49
C ILE A 462 17.19 -9.74 6.51
N THR A 463 16.54 -10.18 7.59
CA THR A 463 17.18 -10.95 8.66
C THR A 463 16.46 -12.27 8.91
N HIS A 464 17.21 -13.25 9.38
CA HIS A 464 16.68 -14.48 9.97
C HIS A 464 16.99 -14.44 11.45
N GLN A 465 15.98 -14.49 12.30
CA GLN A 465 16.12 -14.38 13.75
C GLN A 465 15.41 -15.54 14.44
N VAL A 466 15.99 -16.05 15.52
CA VAL A 466 15.50 -17.19 16.30
C VAL A 466 15.30 -16.76 17.74
N PHE A 467 14.13 -17.09 18.28
CA PHE A 467 13.74 -16.77 19.65
C PHE A 467 13.35 -18.03 20.43
N GLU A 468 13.63 -17.98 21.72
CA GLU A 468 13.20 -18.97 22.70
C GLU A 468 11.66 -18.98 22.83
N PRO A 469 11.05 -20.16 23.04
CA PRO A 469 9.60 -20.27 23.20
C PRO A 469 9.11 -19.60 24.50
N LEU A 470 7.88 -19.06 24.43
CA LEU A 470 7.22 -18.33 25.52
C LEU A 470 6.59 -19.25 26.58
N SER A 471 6.02 -20.38 26.17
CA SER A 471 5.24 -21.30 27.00
C SER A 471 6.10 -22.32 27.74
N SER A 472 6.81 -23.20 27.03
CA SER A 472 7.58 -24.29 27.62
C SER A 472 8.99 -24.39 27.03
N ALA A 473 9.97 -24.77 27.85
CA ALA A 473 11.32 -25.10 27.37
C ALA A 473 11.36 -26.35 26.47
N ALA A 474 10.28 -27.14 26.46
CA ALA A 474 10.12 -28.29 25.57
C ALA A 474 9.58 -27.92 24.18
N ASP A 475 9.05 -26.70 24.00
CA ASP A 475 8.56 -26.23 22.71
C ASP A 475 9.72 -25.90 21.76
N ARG A 476 9.47 -26.01 20.45
CA ARG A 476 10.47 -25.64 19.45
C ARG A 476 10.73 -24.13 19.50
N PRO A 477 11.98 -23.68 19.33
CA PRO A 477 12.29 -22.27 19.14
C PRO A 477 11.54 -21.71 17.93
N HIS A 478 11.20 -20.43 17.98
CA HIS A 478 10.51 -19.77 16.89
C HIS A 478 11.52 -19.09 15.98
N ASP A 479 11.39 -19.27 14.66
CA ASP A 479 12.21 -18.57 13.69
C ASP A 479 11.40 -17.59 12.85
N TYR A 480 12.04 -16.50 12.44
CA TYR A 480 11.40 -15.39 11.73
C TYR A 480 12.29 -14.94 10.58
N ALA A 481 11.71 -14.85 9.39
CA ALA A 481 12.29 -14.11 8.26
C ALA A 481 11.67 -12.72 8.26
N LEU A 482 12.47 -11.68 8.54
CA LEU A 482 11.98 -10.32 8.75
C LEU A 482 12.57 -9.37 7.71
N LEU A 483 11.70 -8.62 7.05
CA LEU A 483 12.07 -7.37 6.39
C LEU A 483 12.09 -6.27 7.44
N THR A 484 13.27 -5.69 7.69
CA THR A 484 13.44 -4.54 8.58
C THR A 484 13.79 -3.31 7.74
N SER A 485 12.98 -2.26 7.89
CA SER A 485 13.09 -1.00 7.17
C SER A 485 13.11 0.15 8.15
N TRP A 486 14.05 1.08 8.02
CA TRP A 486 14.08 2.27 8.87
C TRP A 486 14.09 3.58 8.09
N ARG A 487 13.60 4.65 8.70
CA ARG A 487 13.65 6.01 8.18
C ARG A 487 14.03 6.96 9.30
N ARG A 488 14.84 7.97 8.99
CA ARG A 488 15.10 9.10 9.88
C ARG A 488 14.08 10.20 9.56
N GLU A 489 13.37 10.66 10.56
CA GLU A 489 12.45 11.80 10.45
C GLU A 489 13.19 13.12 10.74
N SER A 490 12.47 14.24 10.73
CA SER A 490 13.03 15.54 11.12
C SER A 490 13.54 15.53 12.56
N GLU A 491 14.53 16.36 12.87
CA GLU A 491 15.03 16.61 14.24
C GLU A 491 15.76 15.44 14.92
N GLY A 492 16.03 14.35 14.21
CA GLY A 492 16.83 13.23 14.75
C GLY A 492 16.01 12.04 15.25
N SER A 493 14.70 12.04 15.00
CA SER A 493 13.84 10.88 15.27
C SER A 493 14.04 9.75 14.26
N TYR A 494 13.76 8.52 14.67
CA TYR A 494 13.86 7.32 13.84
C TYR A 494 12.59 6.47 13.92
N ALA A 495 12.17 5.94 12.78
CA ALA A 495 11.17 4.87 12.70
C ALA A 495 11.82 3.60 12.18
N ILE A 496 11.72 2.49 12.91
CA ILE A 496 12.21 1.16 12.52
C ILE A 496 11.03 0.22 12.43
N ALA A 497 10.73 -0.31 11.26
CA ALA A 497 9.65 -1.27 11.04
C ALA A 497 10.19 -2.65 10.72
N SER A 498 9.49 -3.68 11.19
CA SER A 498 9.77 -5.08 10.95
C SER A 498 8.47 -5.82 10.64
N ARG A 499 8.50 -6.64 9.60
CA ARG A 499 7.38 -7.50 9.19
C ARG A 499 7.91 -8.81 8.63
N SER A 500 7.18 -9.90 8.88
CA SER A 500 7.53 -11.21 8.34
C SER A 500 7.36 -11.26 6.83
N ILE A 501 8.30 -11.96 6.17
CA ILE A 501 8.27 -12.24 4.74
C ILE A 501 8.42 -13.74 4.47
N VAL A 502 7.92 -14.19 3.32
CA VAL A 502 8.20 -15.52 2.77
C VAL A 502 9.22 -15.36 1.65
N ILE A 503 10.41 -15.90 1.84
CA ILE A 503 11.53 -15.79 0.90
C ILE A 503 12.28 -17.12 0.83
N ASP A 504 12.77 -17.47 -0.36
CA ASP A 504 13.37 -18.79 -0.64
C ASP A 504 14.68 -19.02 0.13
N GLU A 505 15.45 -17.96 0.44
CA GLU A 505 16.70 -18.03 1.21
C GLU A 505 16.49 -18.40 2.69
N VAL A 506 15.26 -18.29 3.19
CA VAL A 506 14.92 -18.64 4.58
C VAL A 506 13.73 -19.62 4.58
N PRO A 507 13.94 -20.84 4.04
CA PRO A 507 12.88 -21.83 3.96
C PRO A 507 12.45 -22.28 5.37
N VAL A 508 11.24 -22.83 5.47
CA VAL A 508 10.73 -23.39 6.72
C VAL A 508 11.59 -24.60 7.13
N GLN A 509 12.08 -24.60 8.36
CA GLN A 509 12.96 -25.65 8.88
C GLN A 509 12.25 -26.46 9.98
N PRO A 510 12.29 -27.80 9.96
CA PRO A 510 11.53 -28.64 10.91
C PRO A 510 11.87 -28.43 12.39
N GLN A 511 13.10 -28.01 12.69
CA GLN A 511 13.54 -27.76 14.07
C GLN A 511 12.97 -26.47 14.67
N TYR A 512 12.39 -25.59 13.85
CA TYR A 512 11.81 -24.33 14.28
C TYR A 512 10.30 -24.31 14.03
N GLN A 513 9.62 -23.49 14.82
CA GLN A 513 8.24 -23.08 14.55
C GLN A 513 8.29 -21.72 13.84
N ARG A 514 7.91 -21.66 12.56
CA ARG A 514 7.91 -20.41 11.80
C ARG A 514 6.93 -19.44 12.43
N GLY A 515 7.48 -18.41 13.07
CA GLY A 515 6.73 -17.32 13.65
C GLY A 515 6.37 -16.28 12.61
N GLU A 516 5.45 -15.41 13.00
CA GLU A 516 4.92 -14.39 12.11
C GLU A 516 4.74 -13.07 12.84
N VAL A 517 5.35 -12.04 12.29
CA VAL A 517 5.31 -10.67 12.77
C VAL A 517 4.50 -9.86 11.77
N LEU A 518 3.33 -9.43 12.21
CA LEU A 518 2.54 -8.38 11.56
C LEU A 518 3.27 -7.02 11.68
N PRO A 519 2.85 -5.94 11.01
CA PRO A 519 3.55 -4.66 11.10
C PRO A 519 3.86 -4.28 12.56
N SER A 520 5.15 -4.23 12.88
CA SER A 520 5.65 -3.96 14.22
C SER A 520 6.93 -3.14 14.12
N GLY A 521 7.24 -2.32 15.12
CA GLY A 521 8.41 -1.47 15.03
C GLY A 521 8.61 -0.54 16.21
N TRP A 522 9.65 0.27 16.09
CA TRP A 522 10.14 1.20 17.08
C TRP A 522 10.05 2.62 16.53
N LEU A 523 9.61 3.54 17.37
CA LEU A 523 9.75 4.98 17.16
C LEU A 523 10.71 5.49 18.24
N ILE A 524 11.68 6.28 17.82
CA ILE A 524 12.73 6.83 18.66
C ILE A 524 12.69 8.34 18.46
N GLU A 525 12.34 9.08 19.50
CA GLU A 525 12.15 10.53 19.42
C GLU A 525 13.05 11.20 20.46
N PRO A 526 13.81 12.24 20.10
CA PRO A 526 14.51 13.05 21.09
C PRO A 526 13.51 13.62 22.09
N HIS A 527 13.91 13.66 23.37
CA HIS A 527 13.05 14.23 24.41
C HIS A 527 13.13 15.76 24.37
N ASP A 528 12.01 16.41 24.11
CA ASP A 528 11.86 17.85 24.28
C ASP A 528 11.95 18.11 25.77
N GLY A 529 13.05 18.68 26.28
CA GLY A 529 13.35 18.82 27.72
C GLY A 529 12.41 19.72 28.54
N SER A 530 11.09 19.59 28.38
CA SER A 530 10.02 20.32 29.06
C SER A 530 9.41 19.57 30.26
N SER A 531 9.90 18.38 30.61
CA SER A 531 9.52 17.67 31.84
C SER A 531 10.54 17.85 32.96
N ASP A 532 10.09 17.72 34.22
CA ASP A 532 10.89 17.89 35.45
C ASP A 532 12.03 16.85 35.63
N GLU A 533 12.21 15.91 34.70
CA GLU A 533 13.22 14.83 34.73
C GLU A 533 14.43 15.16 33.82
N ALA A 534 15.31 16.04 34.31
CA ALA A 534 16.44 16.64 33.58
C ALA A 534 17.55 15.70 33.04
N ASP A 535 17.37 14.38 33.07
CA ASP A 535 18.40 13.39 32.67
C ASP A 535 17.94 12.48 31.51
N GLU A 536 16.66 12.54 31.12
CA GLU A 536 16.11 11.75 30.00
C GLU A 536 16.31 12.48 28.66
N LYS A 537 16.78 11.74 27.64
CA LYS A 537 17.16 12.31 26.34
C LYS A 537 16.35 11.80 25.17
N THR A 538 15.69 10.64 25.32
CA THR A 538 15.00 9.97 24.22
C THR A 538 13.74 9.27 24.72
N VAL A 539 12.64 9.40 23.99
CA VAL A 539 11.43 8.61 24.15
C VAL A 539 11.43 7.49 23.11
N ILE A 540 11.23 6.25 23.56
CA ILE A 540 11.16 5.07 22.72
C ILE A 540 9.77 4.47 22.82
N THR A 541 9.11 4.31 21.68
CA THR A 541 7.83 3.63 21.57
C THR A 541 7.95 2.36 20.74
N TYR A 542 7.65 1.21 21.36
CA TYR A 542 7.49 -0.06 20.65
C TYR A 542 6.02 -0.31 20.32
N VAL A 543 5.73 -0.51 19.03
CA VAL A 543 4.40 -0.84 18.54
C VAL A 543 4.44 -2.24 17.94
N ILE A 544 3.61 -3.14 18.47
CA ILE A 544 3.57 -4.53 18.01
C ILE A 544 2.14 -5.02 17.87
N GLN A 545 1.87 -5.76 16.80
CA GLN A 545 0.62 -6.47 16.61
C GLN A 545 0.83 -7.98 16.80
N MET A 546 -0.09 -8.62 17.50
CA MET A 546 -0.09 -10.06 17.76
C MET A 546 -1.28 -10.72 17.08
N LYS A 547 -1.07 -11.92 16.51
CA LYS A 547 -2.19 -12.73 16.00
C LYS A 547 -2.88 -13.43 17.16
N ALA A 548 -4.14 -13.11 17.36
CA ALA A 548 -4.96 -13.69 18.43
C ALA A 548 -5.08 -15.22 18.28
N ASP A 549 -5.20 -15.72 17.06
CA ASP A 549 -5.25 -17.17 16.75
C ASP A 549 -3.98 -17.90 17.17
N LEU A 550 -2.79 -17.28 17.00
CA LEU A 550 -1.52 -17.87 17.44
C LEU A 550 -1.39 -17.92 18.96
N LEU A 551 -2.10 -17.04 19.66
CA LEU A 551 -2.15 -16.98 21.12
C LEU A 551 -3.33 -17.79 21.71
N GLY A 552 -4.25 -18.26 20.88
CA GLY A 552 -5.47 -18.95 21.33
C GLY A 552 -6.40 -18.04 22.14
N VAL A 553 -6.43 -16.73 21.85
CA VAL A 553 -7.25 -15.74 22.57
C VAL A 553 -8.20 -15.02 21.64
N GLU A 554 -9.29 -14.49 22.20
CA GLU A 554 -10.16 -13.56 21.48
C GLU A 554 -9.55 -12.15 21.42
N VAL A 555 -9.89 -11.40 20.37
CA VAL A 555 -9.46 -10.00 20.23
C VAL A 555 -10.30 -9.10 21.13
N ASN A 556 -9.87 -8.93 22.38
CA ASN A 556 -10.48 -8.02 23.34
C ASN A 556 -9.45 -7.51 24.37
N LEU A 557 -9.82 -6.47 25.14
CA LEU A 557 -8.91 -5.85 26.12
C LEU A 557 -8.59 -6.76 27.30
N GLU A 558 -9.44 -7.72 27.64
CA GLU A 558 -9.19 -8.66 28.74
C GLU A 558 -8.10 -9.67 28.34
N SER A 559 -8.21 -10.27 27.15
CA SER A 559 -7.18 -11.09 26.53
C SER A 559 -5.87 -10.31 26.39
N ALA A 560 -5.93 -9.04 25.96
CA ALA A 560 -4.75 -8.19 25.85
C ALA A 560 -4.02 -8.04 27.21
N ARG A 561 -4.76 -7.80 28.30
CA ARG A 561 -4.18 -7.76 29.67
C ARG A 561 -3.53 -9.08 30.06
N ARG A 562 -4.15 -10.21 29.70
CA ARG A 562 -3.62 -11.55 30.00
C ARG A 562 -2.31 -11.82 29.26
N VAL A 563 -2.11 -11.31 28.05
CA VAL A 563 -0.90 -11.61 27.23
C VAL A 563 0.16 -10.50 27.25
N ALA A 564 -0.15 -9.30 27.73
CA ALA A 564 0.80 -8.16 27.79
C ALA A 564 2.11 -8.49 28.54
N HIS A 565 2.04 -9.37 29.55
CA HIS A 565 3.20 -9.79 30.34
C HIS A 565 4.29 -10.49 29.49
N ILE A 566 3.94 -11.00 28.30
CA ILE A 566 4.87 -11.65 27.37
C ILE A 566 5.93 -10.65 26.87
N LEU A 567 5.54 -9.39 26.68
CA LEU A 567 6.38 -8.36 26.07
C LEU A 567 7.28 -7.65 27.09
N LEU A 568 6.83 -7.54 28.34
CA LEU A 568 7.52 -6.78 29.39
C LEU A 568 8.98 -7.18 29.62
N PRO A 569 9.38 -8.48 29.66
CA PRO A 569 10.74 -8.85 30.04
C PRO A 569 11.81 -8.31 29.08
N SER A 570 11.58 -8.39 27.77
CA SER A 570 12.50 -7.85 26.76
C SER A 570 12.53 -6.32 26.79
N ILE A 571 11.39 -5.65 27.04
CA ILE A 571 11.33 -4.19 27.13
C ILE A 571 12.04 -3.65 28.38
N LEU A 572 11.83 -4.28 29.54
CA LEU A 572 12.52 -3.89 30.77
C LEU A 572 14.04 -4.11 30.67
N SER A 573 14.45 -5.18 29.99
CA SER A 573 15.86 -5.44 29.71
C SER A 573 16.46 -4.42 28.74
N LEU A 574 15.72 -4.00 27.72
CA LEU A 574 16.11 -2.89 26.82
C LEU A 574 16.27 -1.57 27.55
N HIS A 575 15.30 -1.19 28.38
CA HIS A 575 15.39 0.00 29.22
C HIS A 575 16.66 -0.03 30.09
N ALA A 576 16.94 -1.16 30.74
CA ALA A 576 18.15 -1.30 31.55
C ALA A 576 19.46 -1.25 30.74
N ALA A 577 19.45 -1.72 29.49
CA ALA A 577 20.59 -1.66 28.59
C ALA A 577 20.89 -0.22 28.11
N LEU A 578 19.85 0.60 27.93
CA LEU A 578 19.96 1.99 27.50
C LEU A 578 20.25 2.96 28.65
N ASP A 579 19.80 2.67 29.87
CA ASP A 579 20.05 3.50 31.06
C ASP A 579 21.27 3.07 31.90
N GLY A 580 21.86 1.92 31.59
CA GLY A 580 23.07 1.44 32.25
C GLY A 580 24.28 2.34 31.99
N PRO A 581 25.30 2.36 32.87
CA PRO A 581 26.49 3.18 32.65
C PRO A 581 27.14 2.81 31.32
N ALA A 582 27.24 3.79 30.42
CA ALA A 582 27.93 3.65 29.14
C ALA A 582 29.33 3.09 29.39
N ALA A 583 29.65 1.94 28.79
CA ALA A 583 31.01 1.44 28.80
C ALA A 583 31.90 2.53 28.18
N ALA A 584 32.82 3.06 28.98
CA ALA A 584 33.75 4.08 28.54
C ALA A 584 34.54 3.59 27.31
N GLY A 585 34.51 4.37 26.22
CA GLY A 585 35.53 4.34 25.17
C GLY A 585 35.21 3.44 23.97
N GLY A 586 34.63 4.04 22.95
CA GLY A 586 34.59 3.50 21.59
C GLY A 586 34.11 4.57 20.62
N SER A 587 35.02 5.44 20.18
CA SER A 587 34.75 6.35 19.06
C SER A 587 34.23 5.56 17.86
N ALA A 588 33.14 6.04 17.25
CA ALA A 588 32.55 5.50 16.05
C ALA A 588 33.62 5.13 14.99
N PRO A 589 33.66 3.90 14.46
CA PRO A 589 34.37 3.67 13.21
C PRO A 589 33.45 4.16 12.07
N ALA A 590 34.03 4.98 11.19
CA ALA A 590 33.46 5.20 9.88
C ALA A 590 33.27 3.84 9.18
N ALA A 591 32.19 3.73 8.42
CA ALA A 591 31.84 2.53 7.67
C ALA A 591 32.95 2.16 6.66
N GLU A 592 33.78 1.17 6.98
CA GLU A 592 34.62 0.46 6.03
C GLU A 592 34.76 -1.03 6.42
N GLY A 593 34.55 -1.90 5.43
CA GLY A 593 35.38 -3.10 5.18
C GLY A 593 35.39 -4.25 6.19
N ALA A 594 34.67 -5.31 5.83
CA ALA A 594 34.97 -6.74 6.06
C ALA A 594 36.10 -7.17 7.03
N GLY A 595 35.70 -8.02 8.00
CA GLY A 595 36.44 -9.22 8.42
C GLY A 595 37.52 -9.07 9.48
N ALA A 596 37.24 -9.52 10.71
CA ALA A 596 38.22 -10.16 11.61
C ALA A 596 37.52 -10.83 12.81
N GLU A 597 37.94 -12.05 13.14
CA GLU A 597 37.62 -12.79 14.36
C GLU A 597 38.28 -12.17 15.61
N ALA A 598 37.58 -12.23 16.76
CA ALA A 598 38.09 -12.42 18.14
C ALA A 598 36.93 -12.06 19.09
N GLY A 599 36.56 -12.83 20.12
CA GLY A 599 37.42 -13.41 21.14
C GLY A 599 37.52 -12.44 22.32
N GLY A 600 36.52 -12.45 23.22
CA GLY A 600 36.60 -11.79 24.54
C GLY A 600 35.32 -11.08 25.00
N ASP A 601 34.55 -11.73 25.88
CA ASP A 601 34.10 -11.26 27.21
C ASP A 601 32.93 -12.13 27.72
N GLU A 602 33.19 -13.41 27.98
CA GLU A 602 32.18 -14.36 28.47
C GLU A 602 31.74 -14.09 29.91
N GLY A 603 32.52 -13.32 30.69
CA GLY A 603 32.32 -13.10 32.13
C GLY A 603 31.17 -12.13 32.45
N ALA A 604 31.09 -11.01 31.73
CA ALA A 604 30.03 -10.01 31.89
C ALA A 604 28.68 -10.49 31.30
N ILE A 605 28.74 -11.25 30.21
CA ILE A 605 27.58 -11.92 29.60
C ILE A 605 27.03 -12.99 30.55
N GLY A 606 27.90 -13.74 31.23
CA GLY A 606 27.54 -14.78 32.19
C GLY A 606 26.78 -14.25 33.42
N THR A 607 27.23 -13.13 33.99
CA THR A 607 26.58 -12.50 35.17
C THR A 607 25.24 -11.85 34.82
N ARG A 608 25.10 -11.25 33.63
CA ARG A 608 23.81 -10.81 33.10
C ARG A 608 22.86 -11.99 32.87
N LYS A 609 23.30 -13.04 32.15
CA LYS A 609 22.54 -14.29 31.94
C LYS A 609 22.02 -14.92 33.23
N GLN A 610 22.81 -14.87 34.32
CA GLN A 610 22.42 -15.43 35.62
C GLN A 610 21.31 -14.61 36.32
N LYS A 611 21.41 -13.27 36.29
CA LYS A 611 20.38 -12.37 36.84
C LYS A 611 19.06 -12.49 36.06
N PHE A 612 19.14 -12.70 34.73
CA PHE A 612 17.98 -12.88 33.85
C PHE A 612 17.36 -14.28 33.92
N ARG A 613 18.13 -15.34 34.22
CA ARG A 613 17.59 -16.68 34.51
C ARG A 613 16.61 -16.64 35.69
N SER A 614 16.93 -15.85 36.71
CA SER A 614 16.05 -15.61 37.87
C SER A 614 14.75 -14.86 37.50
N ILE A 615 14.75 -13.98 36.49
CA ILE A 615 13.54 -13.28 36.04
C ILE A 615 12.68 -14.22 35.20
N ARG A 616 13.30 -14.99 34.29
CA ARG A 616 12.65 -16.03 33.46
C ARG A 616 11.98 -17.12 34.31
N GLU A 617 12.64 -17.55 35.39
CA GLU A 617 12.08 -18.53 36.34
C GLU A 617 10.92 -17.95 37.17
N ARG A 618 11.00 -16.68 37.60
CA ARG A 618 9.89 -16.01 38.27
C ARG A 618 8.68 -15.80 37.36
N LEU A 619 8.90 -15.42 36.11
CA LEU A 619 7.82 -15.25 35.12
C LEU A 619 7.16 -16.58 34.74
N ARG A 620 7.94 -17.67 34.57
CA ARG A 620 7.39 -19.02 34.37
C ARG A 620 6.59 -19.51 35.57
N ALA A 621 7.07 -19.31 36.79
CA ALA A 621 6.37 -19.69 38.01
C ALA A 621 5.04 -18.95 38.17
N MET A 622 4.98 -17.68 37.73
CA MET A 622 3.74 -16.90 37.73
C MET A 622 2.77 -17.30 36.62
N LEU A 623 3.27 -17.64 35.43
CA LEU A 623 2.44 -18.12 34.33
C LEU A 623 1.79 -19.47 34.61
N SER A 624 2.49 -20.37 35.31
CA SER A 624 1.91 -21.62 35.81
C SER A 624 0.93 -21.44 36.97
N ALA A 625 0.89 -20.27 37.61
CA ALA A 625 -0.02 -19.96 38.71
C ALA A 625 -1.28 -19.20 38.26
N SER A 626 -1.32 -18.74 37.01
CA SER A 626 -2.45 -18.00 36.40
C SER A 626 -3.24 -18.79 35.35
N SER A 627 -2.87 -20.06 35.10
CA SER A 627 -3.73 -21.09 34.51
C SER A 627 -4.57 -21.74 35.60
#